data_AF-A0A5S4FW66-F1
#
_entry.id   AF-A0A5S4FW66-F1
#
_cell.length_a   1.000
_cell.length_b   1.000
_cell.length_c   1.000
_cell.angle_alpha   90.00
_cell.angle_beta   90.00
_cell.angle_gamma   90.00
#
_symmetry.space_group_name_H-M   'P 1'
#
loop_
_entity.id
_entity.type
_entity.pdbx_description
1 polymer ?
#
loop_
_entity_poly.entity_id
_entity_poly.type
_entity_poly.pdbx_seq_one_letter_code
_entity_poly.pdbx_strand_id
1 'polypeptide(L)' 'MDAAMRVLREHRIRIRDGDDRPLPHDAQGVVLLRSDAVMSDYVGNSTDQAVFAKDGFVRTGDRGYIDRTGRLHLVGRVS' A
#
# COMPACT_ATOMS: atom_id res chain seq x y z
N MET A 1 -6.29 -31.31 12.06
CA MET A 1 -6.62 -30.64 10.79
C MET A 1 -5.46 -29.71 10.50
N ASP A 2 -4.75 -29.97 9.41
CA ASP A 2 -3.50 -29.31 9.03
C ASP A 2 -3.77 -27.86 8.60
N ALA A 3 -3.51 -26.91 9.51
CA ALA A 3 -3.56 -25.49 9.20
C ALA A 3 -2.22 -25.10 8.57
N ALA A 4 -1.99 -25.52 7.33
CA ALA A 4 -0.90 -25.00 6.53
C ALA A 4 -1.14 -23.50 6.30
N MET A 5 -0.47 -22.67 7.09
CA MET A 5 -0.42 -21.22 6.92
C MET A 5 0.22 -20.94 5.55
N ARG A 6 -0.64 -20.73 4.55
CA ARG A 6 -0.23 -20.50 3.17
C ARG A 6 0.55 -19.18 3.17
N VAL A 7 1.86 -19.26 2.91
CA VAL A 7 2.71 -18.06 2.75
C VAL A 7 2.02 -17.12 1.76
N LEU A 8 1.61 -15.96 2.24
CA LEU A 8 0.81 -14.97 1.48
C LEU A 8 1.76 -14.32 0.47
N ARG A 9 1.72 -14.78 -0.78
CA ARG A 9 2.82 -14.59 -1.74
C ARG A 9 2.82 -13.26 -2.50
N GLU A 10 1.85 -12.37 -2.34
CA GLU A 10 1.76 -11.17 -3.19
C GLU A 10 1.58 -9.89 -2.36
N HIS A 11 2.67 -9.38 -1.78
CA HIS A 11 2.73 -8.00 -1.29
C HIS A 11 2.98 -7.06 -2.47
N ARG A 12 2.00 -6.22 -2.82
CA ARG A 12 2.12 -5.23 -3.89
C ARG A 12 2.17 -3.83 -3.32
N ILE A 13 3.13 -3.04 -3.80
CA ILE A 13 3.31 -1.64 -3.43
C ILE A 13 3.09 -0.76 -4.66
N ARG A 14 2.42 0.38 -4.47
CA ARG A 14 2.27 1.44 -5.49
C ARG A 14 2.51 2.81 -4.88
N ILE A 15 2.96 3.75 -5.70
CA ILE A 15 3.05 5.17 -5.35
C ILE A 15 2.02 5.93 -6.19
N ARG A 16 1.17 6.76 -5.56
CA ARG A 16 0.12 7.52 -6.25
C ARG A 16 0.08 9.00 -5.88
N ASP A 17 -0.42 9.81 -6.80
CA ASP A 17 -0.73 11.23 -6.57
C ASP A 17 -2.09 11.42 -5.86
N GLY A 18 -2.51 12.68 -5.70
CA GLY A 18 -3.79 13.05 -5.08
C GLY A 18 -5.03 12.66 -5.90
N ASP A 19 -4.88 12.36 -7.19
CA ASP A 19 -5.93 11.87 -8.09
C ASP A 19 -5.96 10.33 -8.17
N ASP A 20 -5.21 9.64 -7.29
CA ASP A 20 -5.05 8.19 -7.25
C ASP A 20 -4.40 7.59 -8.52
N ARG A 21 -3.61 8.39 -9.25
CA ARG A 21 -2.89 7.93 -10.44
C ARG A 21 -1.51 7.40 -10.07
N PRO A 22 -1.04 6.30 -10.69
CA PRO A 22 0.29 5.77 -10.44
C PRO A 22 1.36 6.79 -10.87
N LEU A 23 2.39 6.93 -10.03
CA LEU A 23 3.55 7.76 -10.32
C LEU A 23 4.72 6.92 -10.88
N PRO A 24 5.58 7.51 -11.74
CA PRO A 24 6.80 6.86 -12.21
C PRO A 24 7.82 6.69 -11.08
N HIS A 25 8.91 5.98 -11.35
CA HIS A 25 10.04 5.89 -10.41
C HIS A 25 10.56 7.29 -10.04
N ASP A 26 11.13 7.38 -8.84
CA ASP A 26 11.70 8.60 -8.24
C ASP A 26 10.69 9.73 -7.94
N ALA A 27 9.44 9.63 -8.39
CA ALA A 27 8.39 10.58 -8.07
C ALA A 27 7.73 10.27 -6.72
N GLN A 28 7.63 11.30 -5.87
CA GLN A 28 7.08 11.16 -4.53
C GLN A 28 5.55 11.24 -4.52
N GLY A 29 4.91 10.32 -3.81
CA GLY A 29 3.46 10.29 -3.60
C GLY A 29 3.08 9.47 -2.38
N VAL A 30 1.80 9.13 -2.27
CA VAL A 30 1.28 8.29 -1.19
C VAL A 30 1.69 6.84 -1.46
N VAL A 31 2.13 6.15 -0.40
CA VAL A 31 2.44 4.72 -0.44
C VAL A 31 1.15 3.92 -0.26
N LEU A 32 0.93 2.99 -1.18
CA LEU A 32 -0.21 2.08 -1.15
C LEU A 32 0.27 0.64 -1.04
N LEU A 33 -0.38 -0.14 -0.18
CA LEU A 33 -0.10 -1.56 0.06
C LEU A 33 -1.32 -2.41 -0.25
N ARG A 34 -1.14 -3.50 -0.99
CA ARG A 34 -2.13 -4.56 -1.13
C ARG A 34 -1.48 -5.89 -0.80
N SER A 35 -2.09 -6.62 0.13
CA SER A 35 -1.65 -7.96 0.52
C SER A 35 -2.86 -8.79 0.84
N ASP A 36 -2.80 -10.08 0.54
CA ASP A 36 -3.85 -11.05 0.88
C ASP A 36 -4.03 -11.16 2.42
N ALA A 37 -2.96 -10.92 3.19
CA ALA A 37 -2.97 -10.85 4.68
C ALA A 37 -3.60 -9.57 5.24
N VAL A 38 -3.27 -8.44 4.63
CA VAL A 38 -3.52 -7.10 5.21
C VAL A 38 -4.99 -6.74 5.16
N MET A 39 -5.77 -7.38 4.26
CA MET A 39 -7.21 -7.16 4.17
C MET A 39 -8.02 -7.81 5.30
N SER A 40 -7.46 -8.70 6.13
CA SER A 40 -8.24 -9.44 7.14
C SER A 40 -8.03 -8.97 8.59
N ASP A 41 -6.82 -8.52 8.98
CA ASP A 41 -6.50 -8.27 10.40
C ASP A 41 -5.90 -6.89 10.73
N TYR A 42 -5.35 -6.14 9.77
CA TYR A 42 -4.73 -4.82 10.06
C TYR A 42 -5.71 -3.65 10.04
N VAL A 43 -6.95 -3.89 9.60
CA VAL A 43 -8.01 -2.88 9.49
C VAL A 43 -8.81 -2.91 10.79
N GLY A 44 -8.24 -2.32 11.83
CA GLY A 44 -8.99 -2.03 13.05
C GLY A 44 -10.17 -1.13 12.71
N ASN A 45 -11.35 -1.73 12.57
CA ASN A 45 -12.70 -1.13 12.65
C ASN A 45 -12.97 0.18 11.89
N SER A 46 -12.16 0.56 10.89
CA SER A 46 -12.31 1.79 10.12
C SER A 46 -12.66 1.47 8.66
N THR A 47 -13.93 1.67 8.31
CA THR A 47 -14.49 1.56 6.95
C THR A 47 -14.28 2.85 6.15
N ASP A 48 -13.24 3.62 6.47
CA ASP A 48 -13.06 4.94 5.91
C ASP A 48 -12.60 4.86 4.44
N GLN A 49 -13.38 5.42 3.53
CA GLN A 49 -13.07 5.42 2.10
C GLN A 49 -11.76 6.16 1.79
N ALA A 50 -11.26 7.02 2.69
CA ALA A 50 -9.92 7.60 2.53
C ALA A 50 -8.82 6.54 2.65
N VAL A 51 -9.04 5.48 3.45
CA VAL A 51 -8.06 4.43 3.71
C VAL A 51 -7.98 3.42 2.56
N PHE A 52 -9.09 3.15 1.87
CA PHE A 52 -9.13 2.15 0.79
C PHE A 52 -9.23 2.80 -0.60
N ALA A 53 -8.35 2.37 -1.50
CA ALA A 53 -8.47 2.66 -2.93
C ALA A 53 -9.43 1.66 -3.60
N LYS A 54 -10.06 2.09 -4.71
CA LYS A 54 -11.06 1.31 -5.43
C LYS A 54 -10.55 -0.06 -5.92
N ASP A 55 -9.25 -0.21 -6.10
CA ASP A 55 -8.60 -1.43 -6.57
C ASP A 55 -8.07 -2.32 -5.43
N GLY A 56 -8.53 -2.08 -4.20
CA GLY A 56 -8.23 -2.91 -3.02
C GLY A 56 -6.83 -2.67 -2.46
N PHE A 57 -6.20 -1.54 -2.78
CA PHE A 57 -5.01 -1.09 -2.07
C PHE A 57 -5.42 -0.27 -0.83
N VAL A 58 -4.60 -0.35 0.21
CA VAL A 58 -4.72 0.46 1.41
C VAL A 58 -3.73 1.62 1.31
N ARG A 59 -4.19 2.84 1.51
CA ARG A 59 -3.33 4.02 1.70
C ARG A 59 -2.71 3.92 3.09
N THR A 60 -1.39 3.83 3.17
CA THR A 60 -0.71 3.58 4.46
C THR A 60 -0.60 4.83 5.33
N GLY A 61 -0.90 6.00 4.76
CA GLY A 61 -0.65 7.32 5.38
C GLY A 61 0.81 7.77 5.26
N ASP A 62 1.67 7.00 4.59
CA ASP A 62 3.06 7.36 4.34
C ASP A 62 3.23 7.99 2.96
N ARG A 63 4.24 8.85 2.86
CA ARG A 63 4.71 9.44 1.61
C ARG A 63 6.07 8.82 1.26
N GLY A 64 6.27 8.49 -0.01
CA GLY A 64 7.47 7.82 -0.49
C GLY A 64 7.58 7.79 -2.01
N TYR A 65 8.62 7.13 -2.49
CA TYR A 65 8.85 6.85 -3.92
C TYR A 65 9.50 5.49 -4.09
N ILE A 66 9.42 4.93 -5.30
CA ILE A 66 10.16 3.72 -5.68
C ILE A 66 11.31 4.15 -6.60
N ASP A 67 12.53 3.77 -6.26
CA ASP A 67 13.69 4.06 -7.11
C ASP A 67 13.74 3.14 -8.33
N ARG A 68 14.65 3.43 -9.26
CA ARG A 68 14.82 2.65 -10.49
C ARG A 68 15.26 1.19 -10.27
N THR A 69 15.70 0.84 -9.07
CA THR A 69 16.07 -0.54 -8.68
C THR A 69 14.91 -1.28 -8.00
N GLY A 70 13.74 -0.64 -7.88
CA GLY A 70 12.55 -1.21 -7.27
C GLY A 70 12.51 -1.10 -5.75
N ARG A 71 13.34 -0.26 -5.13
CA ARG A 71 13.34 -0.07 -3.66
C ARG A 71 12.40 1.05 -3.27
N LEU A 72 11.59 0.80 -2.24
CA LEU A 72 10.74 1.82 -1.60
C LEU A 72 11.58 2.69 -0.67
N HIS A 73 11.44 4.01 -0.82
CA HIS A 73 12.02 5.02 0.07
C HIS A 73 10.89 5.81 0.73
N LEU A 74 10.86 5.82 2.06
CA LEU A 74 9.89 6.61 2.84
C LEU A 74 10.45 8.00 3.12
N VAL A 75 9.63 9.02 2.93
CA VAL A 75 10.04 10.44 3.08
C VAL A 75 9.19 11.20 4.09
N GLY A 76 8.12 10.62 4.63
CA GLY A 76 7.31 11.24 5.67
C GLY A 76 5.89 10.70 5.74
N ARG A 77 5.00 11.45 6.41
CA ARG A 77 3.56 11.17 6.51
C ARG A 77 2.76 12.10 5.59
N VAL A 78 1.60 11.64 5.15
CA VAL A 78 0.57 12.51 4.56
C VAL A 78 -0.04 13.30 5.73
N SER A 79 0.21 14.61 5.78
CA SER A 79 -0.35 15.52 6.80
C SER A 79 -1.66 16.13 6.31
#